data_AF-A0A812YIP7-F1
#
_entry.id   AF-A0A812YIP7-F1
#
_cell.length_a   1.000
_cell.length_b   1.000
_cell.length_c   1.000
_cell.angle_alpha   90.00
_cell.angle_beta   90.00
_cell.angle_gamma   90.00
#
_symmetry.space_group_name_H-M   'P 1'
#
loop_
_entity.id
_entity.type
_entity.pdbx_description
1 polymer ?
#
loop_
_entity_poly.entity_id
_entity_poly.type
_entity_poly.pdbx_seq_one_letter_code
_entity_poly.pdbx_strand_id
1 'polypeptide(L)'
;AQKLSFAISLLLSRWPDMERLTRPELVLHLRALGEESPENWTRLEIKQRIQEINEETPSMATAAPNKTPLETQMAQLSKNSRKKSTLREHLEKELNIEVSDMDTVAAMQRKATNKILQECPVHGADAMGFGKYSQLSLQETYLKDPDYCRWARATKAEGPCNIRLERFVRWLEKAEEEGGPKDMMNEVIPKPSRPKARSYKAQPSSMASSSSAPPVPVPDPRDELLLKMTAALQDLREEVDQLRTERPRKVTSNAEK
;
A
#
# COMPACT_ATOMS: atom_id res chain seq x y z
N ALA A 1 -26.00 3.39 -10.57
CA ALA A 1 -25.56 4.80 -10.46
C ALA A 1 -24.62 5.03 -9.27
N GLN A 2 -25.02 4.69 -8.02
CA GLN A 2 -24.24 4.98 -6.80
C GLN A 2 -22.87 4.27 -6.67
N LYS A 3 -22.68 3.09 -7.28
CA LYS A 3 -21.39 2.37 -7.23
C LYS A 3 -20.33 2.96 -8.18
N LEU A 4 -20.76 3.67 -9.23
CA LEU A 4 -19.85 4.36 -10.16
C LEU A 4 -19.41 5.73 -9.61
N SER A 5 -20.28 6.44 -8.88
CA SER A 5 -19.91 7.72 -8.25
C SER A 5 -18.82 7.55 -7.19
N PHE A 6 -18.87 6.45 -6.43
CA PHE A 6 -17.88 6.15 -5.39
C PHE A 6 -16.51 5.80 -5.97
N ALA A 7 -16.47 5.03 -7.07
CA ALA A 7 -15.21 4.65 -7.73
C ALA A 7 -14.51 5.84 -8.40
N ILE A 8 -15.25 6.84 -8.86
CA ILE A 8 -14.70 8.07 -9.44
C ILE A 8 -14.14 8.98 -8.34
N SER A 9 -14.80 9.06 -7.17
CA SER A 9 -14.34 9.84 -6.02
C SER A 9 -12.97 9.38 -5.48
N LEU A 10 -12.72 8.06 -5.48
CA LEU A 10 -11.42 7.47 -5.08
C LEU A 10 -10.28 7.68 -6.10
N LEU A 11 -10.59 7.94 -7.37
CA LEU A 11 -9.59 8.16 -8.43
C LEU A 11 -9.08 9.62 -8.48
N LEU A 12 -9.74 10.53 -7.77
CA LEU A 12 -9.44 11.97 -7.74
C LEU A 12 -8.75 12.43 -6.44
N SER A 13 -8.30 11.50 -5.58
CA SER A 13 -7.57 11.78 -4.34
C SER A 13 -6.20 12.46 -4.54
N ARG A 14 -5.80 12.70 -5.79
CA ARG A 14 -4.73 13.61 -6.14
C ARG A 14 -5.34 14.66 -7.04
N TRP A 15 -5.52 15.87 -6.50
CA TRP A 15 -6.02 17.00 -7.26
C TRP A 15 -5.17 17.17 -8.52
N PRO A 16 -5.74 16.95 -9.70
CA PRO A 16 -5.07 17.28 -10.92
C PRO A 16 -4.90 18.79 -10.93
N ASP A 17 -3.78 19.24 -11.46
CA ASP A 17 -3.59 20.64 -11.84
C ASP A 17 -4.77 21.05 -12.75
N MET A 18 -5.71 21.84 -12.20
CA MET A 18 -6.96 22.26 -12.87
C MET A 18 -6.69 23.07 -14.14
N GLU A 19 -5.46 23.59 -14.32
CA GLU A 19 -5.04 24.26 -15.54
C GLU A 19 -4.90 23.31 -16.73
N ARG A 20 -4.62 22.03 -16.47
CA ARG A 20 -4.40 21.00 -17.49
C ARG A 20 -5.67 20.29 -17.95
N LEU A 21 -6.75 20.35 -17.17
CA LEU A 21 -8.00 19.63 -17.47
C LEU A 21 -8.79 20.25 -18.64
N THR A 22 -9.26 19.40 -19.55
CA THR A 22 -10.13 19.77 -20.67
C THR A 22 -11.57 20.01 -20.20
N ARG A 23 -12.38 20.71 -21.01
CA ARG A 23 -13.78 20.99 -20.69
C ARG A 23 -14.61 19.75 -20.30
N PRO A 24 -14.59 18.62 -21.05
CA PRO A 24 -15.38 17.44 -20.67
C PRO A 24 -14.91 16.82 -19.35
N GLU A 25 -13.61 16.86 -19.03
CA GLU A 25 -13.08 16.37 -17.75
C GLU A 25 -13.57 17.24 -16.59
N LEU A 26 -13.67 18.57 -16.78
CA LEU A 26 -14.22 19.49 -15.79
C LEU A 26 -15.72 19.26 -15.56
N VAL A 27 -16.49 18.99 -16.63
CA VAL A 27 -17.91 18.62 -16.50
C VAL A 27 -18.06 17.31 -15.72
N LEU A 28 -17.19 16.32 -15.99
CA LEU A 28 -17.18 15.05 -15.26
C LEU A 28 -16.86 15.27 -13.77
N HIS A 29 -15.92 16.17 -13.48
CA HIS A 29 -15.53 16.54 -12.12
C HIS A 29 -16.68 17.22 -11.37
N LEU A 30 -17.34 18.20 -12.00
CA LEU A 30 -18.51 18.89 -11.42
C LEU A 30 -19.66 17.91 -11.17
N ARG A 31 -19.89 16.97 -12.10
CA ARG A 31 -20.83 15.85 -11.90
C ARG A 31 -20.46 14.93 -10.75
N ALA A 32 -19.17 14.65 -10.55
CA ALA A 32 -18.70 13.85 -9.42
C ALA A 32 -18.93 14.56 -8.07
N LEU A 33 -18.94 15.91 -8.07
CA LEU A 33 -19.30 16.75 -6.92
C LEU A 33 -20.83 16.88 -6.73
N GLY A 34 -21.65 16.28 -7.60
CA GLY A 34 -23.11 16.22 -7.45
C GLY A 34 -23.88 17.35 -8.14
N GLU A 35 -23.22 18.22 -8.91
CA GLU A 35 -23.86 19.28 -9.69
C GLU A 35 -23.76 18.98 -11.20
N GLU A 36 -24.71 19.45 -12.03
CA GLU A 36 -24.62 19.32 -13.49
C GLU A 36 -24.33 20.67 -14.14
N SER A 37 -23.34 20.71 -15.04
CA SER A 37 -22.98 21.93 -15.76
C SER A 37 -23.96 22.18 -16.92
N PRO A 38 -24.49 23.41 -17.05
CA PRO A 38 -25.21 23.86 -18.24
C PRO A 38 -24.37 23.80 -19.52
N GLU A 39 -25.01 23.53 -20.66
CA GLU A 39 -24.34 23.31 -21.95
C GLU A 39 -23.63 24.57 -22.48
N ASN A 40 -24.07 25.77 -22.07
CA ASN A 40 -23.49 27.06 -22.43
C ASN A 40 -22.33 27.50 -21.53
N TRP A 41 -21.96 26.75 -20.50
CA TRP A 41 -20.82 27.11 -19.66
C TRP A 41 -19.49 26.88 -20.37
N THR A 42 -18.67 27.92 -20.33
CA THR A 42 -17.30 27.93 -20.80
C THR A 42 -16.40 27.17 -19.81
N ARG A 43 -15.23 26.76 -20.30
CA ARG A 43 -14.23 26.05 -19.49
C ARG A 43 -13.85 26.82 -18.21
N LEU A 44 -13.91 28.16 -18.25
CA LEU A 44 -13.58 29.02 -17.12
C LEU A 44 -14.69 29.01 -16.06
N GLU A 45 -15.95 29.09 -16.47
CA GLU A 45 -17.11 29.08 -15.56
C GLU A 45 -17.24 27.74 -14.84
N ILE A 46 -16.99 26.62 -15.53
CA ILE A 46 -16.99 25.29 -14.91
C ILE A 46 -15.87 25.18 -13.86
N LYS A 47 -14.69 25.74 -14.16
CA LYS A 47 -13.58 25.79 -13.19
C LYS A 47 -13.94 26.64 -11.98
N GLN A 48 -14.49 27.81 -12.22
CA GLN A 48 -14.91 28.73 -11.16
C GLN A 48 -15.95 28.06 -10.26
N ARG A 49 -16.94 27.37 -10.84
CA ARG A 49 -17.95 26.68 -10.05
C ARG A 49 -17.37 25.53 -9.22
N ILE A 50 -16.46 24.74 -9.79
CA ILE A 50 -15.74 23.70 -9.03
C ILE A 50 -14.98 24.32 -7.86
N GLN A 51 -14.39 25.50 -8.04
CA GLN A 51 -13.68 26.22 -6.99
C GLN A 51 -14.63 26.74 -5.90
N GLU A 52 -15.78 27.32 -6.28
CA GLU A 52 -16.82 27.79 -5.34
C GLU A 52 -17.36 26.63 -4.48
N ILE A 53 -17.70 25.49 -5.08
CA ILE A 53 -18.17 24.29 -4.33
C ILE A 53 -17.10 23.81 -3.34
N ASN A 54 -15.84 23.90 -3.73
CA ASN A 54 -14.71 23.49 -2.91
C ASN A 54 -14.46 24.46 -1.73
N GLU A 55 -14.70 25.76 -1.92
CA GLU A 55 -14.66 26.78 -0.87
C GLU A 55 -15.88 26.68 0.07
N GLU A 56 -17.05 26.33 -0.45
CA GLU A 56 -18.30 26.09 0.31
C GLU A 56 -18.28 24.76 1.08
N THR A 57 -17.52 23.77 0.60
CA THR A 57 -17.34 22.45 1.23
C THR A 57 -15.88 22.26 1.67
N PRO A 58 -15.36 23.05 2.63
CA PRO A 58 -13.97 22.95 3.05
C PRO A 58 -13.63 21.60 3.71
N SER A 59 -14.63 20.76 3.99
CA SER A 59 -14.47 19.51 4.77
C SER A 59 -14.06 18.28 3.96
N MET A 60 -14.11 18.28 2.61
CA MET A 60 -13.89 17.04 1.83
C MET A 60 -12.69 17.10 0.87
N ALA A 61 -12.03 18.24 0.75
CA ALA A 61 -11.26 18.49 -0.47
C ALA A 61 -9.84 19.04 -0.18
N THR A 62 -9.62 19.85 0.85
CA THR A 62 -8.28 20.40 1.18
C THR A 62 -7.51 19.62 2.25
N ALA A 63 -8.03 18.48 2.70
CA ALA A 63 -7.20 17.52 3.40
C ALA A 63 -6.22 16.91 2.39
N ALA A 64 -5.14 17.64 2.10
CA ALA A 64 -3.90 17.02 1.63
C ALA A 64 -3.74 15.74 2.45
N PRO A 65 -3.37 14.59 1.84
CA PRO A 65 -3.16 13.36 2.62
C PRO A 65 -2.31 13.79 3.80
N ASN A 66 -2.78 13.61 5.03
CA ASN A 66 -2.14 14.16 6.22
C ASN A 66 -0.72 13.60 6.27
N LYS A 67 0.22 14.26 5.59
CA LYS A 67 1.56 13.75 5.34
C LYS A 67 2.16 13.71 6.71
N THR A 68 2.47 12.51 7.17
CA THR A 68 2.99 12.40 8.51
C THR A 68 4.31 13.17 8.56
N PRO A 69 4.68 13.70 9.74
CA PRO A 69 5.97 14.38 9.89
C PRO A 69 7.13 13.52 9.35
N LEU A 70 7.03 12.20 9.51
CA LEU A 70 7.99 11.23 8.97
C LEU A 70 8.00 11.23 7.44
N GLU A 71 6.84 11.16 6.79
CA GLU A 71 6.74 11.17 5.33
C GLU A 71 7.31 12.47 4.74
N THR A 72 7.02 13.60 5.37
CA THR A 72 7.54 14.91 4.96
C THR A 72 9.06 14.95 5.03
N GLN A 73 9.66 14.47 6.12
CA GLN A 73 11.11 14.39 6.29
C GLN A 73 11.76 13.42 5.29
N MET A 74 11.15 12.26 5.05
CA MET A 74 11.61 11.30 4.03
C MET A 74 11.54 11.89 2.61
N ALA A 75 10.48 12.65 2.30
CA ALA A 75 10.35 13.33 1.02
C ALA A 75 11.43 14.41 0.84
N GLN A 76 11.72 15.21 1.87
CA GLN A 76 12.82 16.18 1.85
C GLN A 76 14.17 15.49 1.68
N LEU A 77 14.43 14.41 2.40
CA LEU A 77 15.66 13.62 2.23
C LEU A 77 15.81 13.11 0.79
N SER A 78 14.75 12.55 0.21
CA SER A 78 14.79 12.06 -1.17
C SER A 78 15.07 13.19 -2.17
N LYS A 79 14.45 14.36 -1.98
CA LYS A 79 14.69 15.57 -2.80
C LYS A 79 16.13 16.05 -2.70
N ASN A 80 16.67 16.14 -1.48
CA ASN A 80 18.01 16.63 -1.21
C ASN A 80 19.10 15.63 -1.60
N SER A 81 18.77 14.34 -1.67
CA SER A 81 19.73 13.28 -2.05
C SER A 81 20.09 13.22 -3.53
N ARG A 82 19.44 14.02 -4.39
CA ARG A 82 19.73 14.10 -5.82
C ARG A 82 21.16 14.58 -6.12
N LYS A 83 21.75 15.38 -5.24
CA LYS A 83 23.13 15.85 -5.34
C LYS A 83 23.85 15.65 -4.00
N LYS A 84 25.13 15.26 -4.07
CA LYS A 84 25.94 15.01 -2.86
C LYS A 84 26.06 16.27 -1.99
N SER A 85 26.27 17.44 -2.60
CA SER A 85 26.42 18.72 -1.89
C SER A 85 25.16 19.13 -1.12
N THR A 86 23.99 19.08 -1.77
CA THR A 86 22.71 19.41 -1.13
C THR A 86 22.36 18.43 -0.01
N LEU A 87 22.72 17.16 -0.16
CA LEU A 87 22.54 16.16 0.88
C LEU A 87 23.41 16.44 2.12
N ARG A 88 24.67 16.85 1.92
CA ARG A 88 25.56 17.23 3.03
C ARG A 88 24.99 18.41 3.81
N GLU A 89 24.64 19.47 3.10
CA GLU A 89 24.09 20.68 3.72
C GLU A 89 22.82 20.39 4.53
N HIS A 90 21.93 19.56 4.00
CA HIS A 90 20.72 19.14 4.72
C HIS A 90 21.05 18.32 5.97
N LEU A 91 22.02 17.41 5.90
CA LEU A 91 22.42 16.57 7.04
C LEU A 91 23.07 17.37 8.17
N GLU A 92 23.91 18.35 7.82
CA GLU A 92 24.63 19.18 8.78
C GLU A 92 23.70 20.22 9.42
N LYS A 93 22.82 20.86 8.64
CA LYS A 93 21.94 21.94 9.13
C LYS A 93 20.67 21.46 9.83
N GLU A 94 19.98 20.47 9.26
CA GLU A 94 18.64 20.07 9.73
C GLU A 94 18.68 18.86 10.67
N LEU A 95 19.61 17.94 10.47
CA LEU A 95 19.69 16.68 11.24
C LEU A 95 20.90 16.62 12.19
N ASN A 96 21.74 17.66 12.17
CA ASN A 96 22.98 17.77 12.97
C ASN A 96 23.85 16.50 12.91
N ILE A 97 23.97 15.90 11.72
CA ILE A 97 24.82 14.73 11.49
C ILE A 97 26.14 15.19 10.90
N GLU A 98 27.24 14.81 11.55
CA GLU A 98 28.58 15.01 10.99
C GLU A 98 28.77 14.08 9.77
N VAL A 99 28.94 14.70 8.61
CA VAL A 99 29.18 13.99 7.36
C VAL A 99 30.67 14.03 7.05
N SER A 100 31.29 12.86 6.88
CA SER A 100 32.68 12.78 6.43
C SER A 100 32.76 13.00 4.92
N ASP A 101 33.87 13.59 4.45
CA ASP A 101 34.09 13.80 3.01
C ASP A 101 34.08 12.50 2.20
N MET A 102 34.52 11.41 2.82
CA MET A 102 34.57 10.06 2.25
C MET A 102 33.22 9.34 2.27
N ASP A 103 32.21 9.86 2.97
CA ASP A 103 30.89 9.23 3.00
C ASP A 103 30.27 9.23 1.59
N THR A 104 29.80 8.06 1.17
CA THR A 104 29.02 7.91 -0.06
C THR A 104 27.61 8.46 0.14
N VAL A 105 26.94 8.84 -0.95
CA VAL A 105 25.53 9.30 -0.90
C VAL A 105 24.64 8.26 -0.22
N ALA A 106 24.86 6.99 -0.48
CA ALA A 106 24.11 5.89 0.16
C ALA A 106 24.40 5.79 1.67
N ALA A 107 25.65 6.00 2.11
CA ALA A 107 25.99 6.01 3.54
C ALA A 107 25.32 7.19 4.27
N MET A 108 25.36 8.37 3.65
CA MET A 108 24.67 9.57 4.13
C MET A 108 23.16 9.37 4.25
N GLN A 109 22.51 8.82 3.22
CA GLN A 109 21.07 8.53 3.25
C GLN A 109 20.70 7.55 4.36
N ARG A 110 21.52 6.50 4.59
CA ARG A 110 21.28 5.55 5.68
C ARG A 110 21.38 6.22 7.05
N LYS A 111 22.44 7.02 7.28
CA LYS A 111 22.60 7.82 8.52
C LYS A 111 21.41 8.75 8.74
N ALA A 112 21.01 9.48 7.69
CA ALA A 112 19.85 10.37 7.70
C ALA A 112 18.56 9.63 8.05
N THR A 113 18.29 8.51 7.38
CA THR A 113 17.06 7.72 7.58
C THR A 113 16.98 7.20 9.00
N ASN A 114 18.09 6.70 9.55
CA ASN A 114 18.14 6.20 10.93
C ASN A 114 17.88 7.34 11.93
N LYS A 115 18.50 8.51 11.73
CA LYS A 115 18.31 9.70 12.58
C LYS A 115 16.88 10.20 12.54
N ILE A 116 16.29 10.35 11.35
CA ILE A 116 14.90 10.76 11.17
C ILE A 116 13.95 9.75 11.85
N LEU A 117 14.19 8.45 11.72
CA LEU A 117 13.36 7.44 12.38
C LEU A 117 13.45 7.49 13.92
N GLN A 118 14.58 7.92 14.48
CA GLN A 118 14.77 8.08 15.93
C GLN A 118 14.12 9.37 16.45
N GLU A 119 14.36 10.50 15.79
CA GLU A 119 13.97 11.83 16.29
C GLU A 119 12.55 12.22 15.93
N CYS A 120 12.07 11.81 14.76
CA CYS A 120 10.76 12.25 14.29
C CYS A 120 9.66 11.68 15.20
N PRO A 121 8.68 12.49 15.63
CA PRO A 121 7.52 12.03 16.40
C PRO A 121 6.82 10.88 15.68
N VAL A 122 6.38 9.86 16.44
CA VAL A 122 5.71 8.70 15.86
C VAL A 122 4.21 8.95 15.79
N HIS A 123 3.61 8.67 14.64
CA HIS A 123 2.18 8.82 14.42
C HIS A 123 1.53 7.48 14.01
N GLY A 124 0.24 7.30 14.32
CA GLY A 124 -0.47 6.05 14.06
C GLY A 124 -0.58 5.72 12.56
N ALA A 125 -0.67 6.76 11.73
CA ALA A 125 -0.69 6.66 10.27
C ALA A 125 0.69 6.36 9.63
N ASP A 126 1.78 6.35 10.40
CA ASP A 126 3.09 5.99 9.88
C ASP A 126 3.07 4.53 9.39
N ALA A 127 3.69 4.27 8.23
CA ALA A 127 3.84 2.91 7.72
C ALA A 127 4.78 2.07 8.62
N MET A 128 4.43 0.81 8.85
CA MET A 128 5.25 -0.09 9.66
C MET A 128 6.60 -0.37 9.00
N GLY A 129 6.62 -0.73 7.72
CA GLY A 129 7.86 -0.84 6.93
C GLY A 129 8.80 -2.00 7.35
N PHE A 130 8.34 -2.94 8.17
CA PHE A 130 9.06 -4.19 8.50
C PHE A 130 8.10 -5.33 8.85
N GLY A 131 8.61 -6.57 8.80
CA GLY A 131 7.87 -7.75 9.25
C GLY A 131 6.61 -8.08 8.43
N LYS A 132 5.74 -8.89 9.04
CA LYS A 132 4.50 -9.42 8.42
C LYS A 132 3.52 -8.30 8.03
N TYR A 133 3.48 -7.22 8.79
CA TYR A 133 2.58 -6.09 8.60
C TYR A 133 3.26 -4.87 7.97
N SER A 134 4.37 -5.07 7.24
CA SER A 134 5.16 -4.00 6.62
C SER A 134 4.38 -3.01 5.75
N GLN A 135 3.27 -3.47 5.14
CA GLN A 135 2.41 -2.67 4.27
C GLN A 135 1.28 -1.95 5.01
N LEU A 136 1.11 -2.20 6.31
CA LEU A 136 0.09 -1.56 7.12
C LEU A 136 0.69 -0.40 7.91
N SER A 137 -0.17 0.50 8.35
CA SER A 137 0.17 1.51 9.35
C SER A 137 0.34 0.90 10.74
N LEU A 138 1.00 1.64 11.64
CA LEU A 138 1.16 1.23 13.04
C LEU A 138 -0.21 1.02 13.71
N GLN A 139 -1.15 1.91 13.44
CA GLN A 139 -2.49 1.86 14.00
C GLN A 139 -3.32 0.69 13.47
N GLU A 140 -3.31 0.44 12.16
CA GLU A 140 -4.00 -0.73 11.59
C GLU A 140 -3.44 -2.03 12.16
N THR A 141 -2.12 -2.10 12.37
CA THR A 141 -1.47 -3.28 12.95
C THR A 141 -1.94 -3.50 14.39
N TYR A 142 -2.06 -2.44 15.17
CA TYR A 142 -2.57 -2.49 16.54
C TYR A 142 -4.00 -3.03 16.62
N LEU A 143 -4.88 -2.56 15.74
CA LEU A 143 -6.27 -3.02 15.69
C LEU A 143 -6.40 -4.46 15.16
N LYS A 144 -5.51 -4.86 14.25
CA LYS A 144 -5.58 -6.15 13.57
C LYS A 144 -5.06 -7.31 14.41
N ASP A 145 -3.95 -7.12 15.13
CA ASP A 145 -3.25 -8.20 15.80
C ASP A 145 -2.64 -7.75 17.15
N PRO A 146 -3.41 -7.86 18.25
CA PRO A 146 -2.92 -7.55 19.59
C PRO A 146 -1.77 -8.46 20.04
N ASP A 147 -1.67 -9.69 19.50
CA ASP A 147 -0.63 -10.65 19.85
C ASP A 147 0.71 -10.22 19.26
N TYR A 148 0.69 -9.68 18.04
CA TYR A 148 1.86 -9.07 17.41
C TYR A 148 2.39 -7.87 18.20
N CYS A 149 1.50 -7.07 18.81
CA CYS A 149 1.91 -5.97 19.68
C CYS A 149 2.61 -6.46 20.94
N ARG A 150 2.14 -7.56 21.54
CA ARG A 150 2.82 -8.20 22.69
C ARG A 150 4.19 -8.75 22.30
N TRP A 151 4.28 -9.42 21.16
CA TRP A 151 5.56 -9.88 20.60
C TRP A 151 6.53 -8.72 20.40
N ALA A 152 6.10 -7.62 19.77
CA ALA A 152 6.96 -6.47 19.50
C ALA A 152 7.58 -5.89 20.78
N ARG A 153 6.81 -5.81 21.87
CA ARG A 153 7.31 -5.37 23.18
C ARG A 153 8.32 -6.35 23.78
N ALA A 154 8.01 -7.65 23.76
CA ALA A 154 8.92 -8.68 24.26
C ALA A 154 10.26 -8.62 23.52
N THR A 155 10.22 -8.52 22.19
CA THR A 155 11.43 -8.43 21.35
C THR A 155 12.24 -7.16 21.61
N LYS A 156 11.62 -6.01 21.90
CA LYS A 156 12.35 -4.80 22.33
C LYS A 156 13.02 -5.01 23.70
N ALA A 157 12.39 -5.75 24.61
CA ALA A 157 12.94 -6.03 25.93
C ALA A 157 14.11 -7.03 25.91
N GLU A 158 14.15 -7.91 24.91
CA GLU A 158 15.21 -8.93 24.74
C GLU A 158 16.57 -8.33 24.33
N GLY A 159 16.61 -7.15 23.71
CA GLY A 159 17.87 -6.51 23.35
C GLY A 159 17.79 -5.49 22.21
N PRO A 160 18.94 -5.11 21.61
CA PRO A 160 18.98 -4.17 20.51
C PRO A 160 18.23 -4.74 19.30
N CYS A 161 17.24 -3.99 18.82
CA CYS A 161 16.36 -4.44 17.77
C CYS A 161 16.31 -3.44 16.61
N ASN A 162 15.46 -3.72 15.61
CA ASN A 162 15.36 -2.83 14.45
C ASN A 162 14.79 -1.48 14.87
N ILE A 163 15.38 -0.37 14.42
CA ILE A 163 14.91 1.00 14.71
C ILE A 163 13.41 1.18 14.42
N ARG A 164 12.88 0.53 13.38
CA ARG A 164 11.44 0.59 13.06
C ARG A 164 10.59 -0.16 14.09
N LEU A 165 11.08 -1.27 14.63
CA LEU A 165 10.42 -2.00 15.71
C LEU A 165 10.42 -1.16 16.99
N GLU A 166 11.54 -0.54 17.34
CA GLU A 166 11.64 0.38 18.47
C GLU A 166 10.66 1.54 18.34
N ARG A 167 10.58 2.12 17.13
CA ARG A 167 9.64 3.19 16.79
C ARG A 167 8.18 2.74 16.96
N PHE A 168 7.83 1.54 16.52
CA PHE A 168 6.49 0.97 16.72
C PHE A 168 6.16 0.80 18.20
N VAL A 169 7.07 0.21 18.98
CA VAL A 169 6.84 0.00 20.41
C VAL A 169 6.74 1.33 21.17
N ARG A 170 7.55 2.34 20.82
CA ARG A 170 7.43 3.70 21.37
C ARG A 170 6.05 4.31 21.12
N TRP A 171 5.46 4.05 19.96
CA TRP A 171 4.09 4.47 19.66
C TRP A 171 3.05 3.68 20.46
N LEU A 172 3.23 2.37 20.63
CA LEU A 172 2.35 1.54 21.46
C LEU A 172 2.29 2.02 22.91
N GLU A 173 3.44 2.31 23.51
CA GLU A 173 3.57 2.83 24.88
C GLU A 173 2.79 4.16 25.01
N LYS A 174 3.02 5.10 24.09
CA LYS A 174 2.32 6.39 24.06
C LYS A 174 0.80 6.24 23.83
N ALA A 175 0.40 5.37 22.91
CA ALA A 175 -1.01 5.19 22.58
C ALA A 175 -1.81 4.60 23.76
N GLU A 176 -1.21 3.74 24.58
CA GLU A 176 -1.83 3.18 25.78
C GLU A 176 -1.95 4.21 26.91
N GLU A 177 -0.93 5.05 27.10
CA GLU A 177 -0.98 6.19 28.04
C GLU A 177 -2.11 7.17 27.69
N GLU A 178 -2.33 7.40 26.39
CA GLU A 178 -3.38 8.31 25.91
C GLU A 178 -4.79 7.69 25.90
N GLY A 179 -4.95 6.41 26.29
CA GLY A 179 -6.24 5.71 26.36
C GLY A 179 -6.69 5.03 25.06
N GLY A 180 -5.76 4.76 24.14
CA GLY A 180 -5.98 4.10 22.86
C GLY A 180 -5.96 5.07 21.66
N PRO A 181 -5.90 4.56 20.42
CA PRO A 181 -5.92 5.40 19.22
C PRO A 181 -7.24 6.19 19.16
N LYS A 182 -7.16 7.52 19.31
CA LYS A 182 -8.34 8.41 19.35
C LYS A 182 -8.93 8.73 17.99
N ASP A 183 -8.18 8.47 16.93
CA ASP A 183 -8.60 8.75 15.56
C ASP A 183 -8.97 7.45 14.86
N MET A 184 -10.09 7.44 14.12
CA MET A 184 -10.66 6.32 13.33
C MET A 184 -11.71 5.40 13.99
N MET A 185 -12.39 5.80 15.07
CA MET A 185 -13.61 5.08 15.51
C MET A 185 -14.86 5.32 14.64
N ASN A 186 -14.71 5.81 13.40
CA ASN A 186 -15.84 6.00 12.48
C ASN A 186 -15.57 5.47 11.07
N GLU A 187 -15.08 4.24 10.96
CA GLU A 187 -15.48 3.40 9.84
C GLU A 187 -15.57 1.94 10.28
N VAL A 188 -16.81 1.45 10.26
CA VAL A 188 -17.21 0.11 10.68
C VAL A 188 -16.44 -0.93 9.89
N ILE A 189 -15.59 -1.70 10.57
CA ILE A 189 -15.00 -2.93 10.04
C ILE A 189 -16.15 -3.90 9.71
N PRO A 190 -16.41 -4.27 8.44
CA PRO A 190 -17.24 -5.42 8.15
C PRO A 190 -16.45 -6.65 8.58
N LYS A 191 -16.97 -7.38 9.57
CA LYS A 191 -16.42 -8.67 10.00
C LYS A 191 -16.16 -9.56 8.78
N PRO A 192 -14.95 -10.15 8.61
CA PRO A 192 -14.76 -11.18 7.60
C PRO A 192 -15.62 -12.38 7.97
N SER A 193 -16.74 -12.56 7.27
CA SER A 193 -17.50 -13.80 7.33
C SER A 193 -16.61 -14.90 6.77
N ARG A 194 -16.15 -15.79 7.64
CA ARG A 194 -15.64 -17.13 7.26
C ARG A 194 -16.55 -17.70 6.16
N PRO A 195 -16.03 -18.13 5.01
CA PRO A 195 -16.82 -18.96 4.12
C PRO A 195 -17.11 -20.26 4.90
N LYS A 196 -18.36 -20.44 5.34
CA LYS A 196 -18.84 -21.75 5.77
C LYS A 196 -18.67 -22.68 4.57
N ALA A 197 -17.99 -23.79 4.82
CA ALA A 197 -17.77 -24.87 3.88
C ALA A 197 -19.07 -25.18 3.13
N ARG A 198 -19.02 -25.03 1.80
CA ARG A 198 -20.09 -25.46 0.90
C ARG A 198 -20.13 -26.98 0.95
N SER A 199 -21.04 -27.47 1.79
CA SER A 199 -21.48 -28.86 1.84
C SER A 199 -21.76 -29.38 0.42
N TYR A 200 -21.15 -30.51 0.07
CA TYR A 200 -21.45 -31.23 -1.16
C TYR A 200 -22.87 -31.79 -1.02
N LYS A 201 -23.83 -31.09 -1.60
CA LYS A 201 -25.21 -31.56 -1.67
C LYS A 201 -25.27 -32.73 -2.65
N ALA A 202 -25.48 -33.93 -2.11
CA ALA A 202 -25.82 -35.12 -2.85
C ALA A 202 -27.09 -34.88 -3.70
N GLN A 203 -27.11 -35.50 -4.87
CA GLN A 203 -28.15 -35.40 -5.89
C GLN A 203 -29.54 -35.78 -5.36
N PRO A 204 -30.62 -35.16 -5.88
CA PRO A 204 -31.99 -35.50 -5.52
C PRO A 204 -32.49 -36.74 -6.28
N SER A 205 -33.04 -37.72 -5.56
CA SER A 205 -33.92 -38.74 -6.13
C SER A 205 -35.37 -38.26 -6.03
N SER A 206 -35.96 -37.90 -7.16
CA SER A 206 -37.42 -37.78 -7.30
C SER A 206 -37.86 -38.59 -8.50
N MET A 207 -38.60 -39.64 -8.20
CA MET A 207 -39.30 -40.52 -9.11
C MET A 207 -40.59 -39.84 -9.58
N ALA A 208 -40.74 -39.58 -10.88
CA ALA A 208 -42.03 -39.53 -11.58
C ALA A 208 -41.81 -39.60 -13.11
N SER A 209 -42.70 -40.32 -13.77
CA SER A 209 -42.62 -40.92 -15.10
C SER A 209 -42.47 -40.03 -16.36
N SER A 210 -41.97 -40.69 -17.41
CA SER A 210 -42.31 -40.60 -18.85
C SER A 210 -41.72 -39.51 -19.79
N SER A 211 -40.74 -39.94 -20.61
CA SER A 211 -40.82 -40.14 -22.09
C SER A 211 -39.71 -39.50 -22.97
N SER A 212 -39.17 -40.37 -23.86
CA SER A 212 -38.47 -40.25 -25.16
C SER A 212 -37.09 -39.55 -25.38
N ALA A 213 -36.11 -40.41 -25.75
CA ALA A 213 -35.05 -40.33 -26.79
C ALA A 213 -33.84 -39.32 -26.72
N PRO A 214 -32.58 -39.73 -27.05
CA PRO A 214 -31.35 -38.88 -26.94
C PRO A 214 -30.70 -38.48 -28.29
N PRO A 215 -29.78 -37.46 -28.31
CA PRO A 215 -28.45 -37.71 -28.91
C PRO A 215 -27.21 -36.95 -28.33
N VAL A 216 -26.10 -37.71 -28.20
CA VAL A 216 -24.63 -37.51 -28.48
C VAL A 216 -23.82 -36.26 -28.00
N PRO A 217 -22.61 -36.42 -27.37
CA PRO A 217 -21.74 -35.33 -26.87
C PRO A 217 -20.50 -34.97 -27.74
N VAL A 218 -20.02 -33.72 -27.61
CA VAL A 218 -18.80 -33.15 -28.24
C VAL A 218 -17.74 -32.83 -27.15
N PRO A 219 -16.42 -32.94 -27.39
CA PRO A 219 -15.40 -32.82 -26.33
C PRO A 219 -15.20 -31.38 -25.81
N ASP A 220 -14.94 -31.26 -24.50
CA ASP A 220 -14.92 -30.01 -23.73
C ASP A 220 -13.49 -29.39 -23.72
N PRO A 221 -13.29 -28.08 -24.01
CA PRO A 221 -12.00 -27.37 -24.04
C PRO A 221 -11.13 -27.42 -22.77
N ARG A 222 -11.63 -28.05 -21.71
CA ARG A 222 -10.90 -28.25 -20.45
C ARG A 222 -9.82 -29.31 -20.58
N ASP A 223 -10.04 -30.31 -21.42
CA ASP A 223 -9.09 -31.41 -21.62
C ASP A 223 -7.84 -30.91 -22.34
N GLU A 224 -8.00 -29.94 -23.24
CA GLU A 224 -6.89 -29.28 -23.93
C GLU A 224 -6.05 -28.41 -22.98
N LEU A 225 -6.71 -27.70 -22.05
CA LEU A 225 -6.01 -26.92 -21.03
C LEU A 225 -5.25 -27.82 -20.05
N LEU A 226 -5.85 -28.93 -19.64
CA LEU A 226 -5.22 -29.89 -18.75
C LEU A 226 -3.94 -30.46 -19.37
N LEU A 227 -3.99 -30.81 -20.67
CA LEU A 227 -2.84 -31.31 -21.42
C LEU A 227 -1.71 -30.27 -21.48
N LYS A 228 -2.06 -29.00 -21.71
CA LYS A 228 -1.09 -27.90 -21.74
C LYS A 228 -0.44 -27.64 -20.38
N MET A 229 -1.19 -27.79 -19.28
CA MET A 229 -0.63 -27.68 -17.93
C MET A 229 0.30 -28.84 -17.59
N THR A 230 -0.02 -30.06 -18.03
CA THR A 230 0.85 -31.23 -17.79
C THR A 230 2.19 -31.13 -18.52
N ALA A 231 2.21 -30.56 -19.72
CA ALA A 231 3.45 -30.32 -20.47
C ALA A 231 4.35 -29.29 -19.76
N ALA A 232 3.78 -28.17 -19.31
CA ALA A 232 4.54 -27.13 -18.60
C ALA A 232 5.17 -27.62 -17.28
N LEU A 233 4.53 -28.58 -16.60
CA LEU A 233 5.08 -29.19 -15.38
C LEU A 233 6.25 -30.13 -15.67
N GLN A 234 6.31 -30.73 -16.86
CA GLN A 234 7.43 -31.59 -17.26
C GLN A 234 8.67 -30.75 -17.56
N ASP A 235 8.53 -29.63 -18.29
CA ASP A 235 9.64 -28.71 -18.58
C ASP A 235 10.26 -28.13 -17.30
N LEU A 236 9.42 -27.69 -16.35
CA LEU A 236 9.90 -27.17 -15.05
C LEU A 236 10.64 -28.24 -14.23
N ARG A 237 10.24 -29.50 -14.33
CA ARG A 237 10.92 -30.60 -13.66
C ARG A 237 12.32 -30.82 -14.24
N GLU A 238 12.48 -30.71 -15.55
CA GLU A 238 13.78 -30.85 -16.22
C GLU A 238 14.73 -29.70 -15.89
N GLU A 239 14.23 -28.45 -15.82
CA GLU A 239 15.04 -27.30 -15.40
C GLU A 239 15.54 -27.44 -13.96
N VAL A 240 14.70 -27.94 -13.05
CA VAL A 240 15.08 -28.15 -11.64
C VAL A 240 16.12 -29.26 -11.49
N ASP A 241 16.02 -30.33 -12.28
CA ASP A 241 17.01 -31.41 -12.25
C ASP A 241 18.35 -30.94 -12.85
N GLN A 242 18.36 -30.10 -13.89
CA GLN A 242 19.58 -29.48 -14.41
C GLN A 242 20.26 -28.58 -13.36
N LEU A 243 19.49 -27.72 -12.69
CA LEU A 243 19.99 -26.85 -11.62
C LEU A 243 20.56 -27.64 -10.42
N ARG A 244 20.05 -28.84 -10.15
CA ARG A 244 20.58 -29.71 -9.10
C ARG A 244 21.88 -30.41 -9.49
N THR A 245 22.12 -30.62 -10.77
CA THR A 245 23.34 -31.26 -11.27
C THR A 245 24.52 -30.30 -11.45
N GLU A 246 24.29 -28.99 -11.55
CA GLU A 246 25.37 -28.00 -11.56
C GLU A 246 26.04 -27.89 -10.17
N ARG A 247 27.30 -28.30 -10.08
CA ARG A 247 28.12 -28.07 -8.88
C ARG A 247 28.33 -26.56 -8.66
N PRO A 248 28.28 -26.08 -7.40
CA PRO A 248 28.47 -24.66 -7.09
C PRO A 248 29.87 -24.21 -7.53
N ARG A 249 29.93 -23.20 -8.41
CA ARG A 249 31.18 -22.59 -8.84
C ARG A 249 31.91 -22.02 -7.62
N LYS A 250 33.12 -22.50 -7.38
CA LYS A 250 34.01 -22.00 -6.33
C LYS A 250 34.40 -20.55 -6.67
N VAL A 251 33.86 -19.60 -5.91
CA VAL A 251 34.27 -18.20 -5.98
C VAL A 251 35.68 -18.10 -5.39
N THR A 252 36.70 -17.98 -6.24
CA THR A 252 38.05 -17.65 -5.79
C THR A 252 38.07 -16.17 -5.41
N SER A 253 38.16 -15.87 -4.11
CA SER A 253 38.49 -14.55 -3.60
C SER A 253 39.89 -14.18 -4.06
N ASN A 254 40.02 -13.18 -4.96
CA ASN A 254 41.31 -12.58 -5.27
C ASN A 254 41.73 -11.70 -4.10
N ALA A 255 42.73 -12.17 -3.35
CA ALA A 255 43.53 -11.38 -2.42
C ALA A 255 44.90 -11.11 -3.08
N GLU A 256 45.37 -9.87 -2.93
CA GLU A 256 46.72 -9.34 -3.25
C GLU A 256 47.09 -9.28 -4.75
N LYS A 257 47.69 -8.20 -5.28
CA LYS A 257 48.64 -7.20 -4.77
C LYS A 257 48.34 -5.81 -5.33
#